data_AF-A0A4R9GG56-F1
#
_entry.id   AF-A0A4R9GG56-F1
#
_cell.length_a   1.000
_cell.length_b   1.000
_cell.length_c   1.000
_cell.angle_alpha   90.00
_cell.angle_beta   90.00
_cell.angle_gamma   90.00
#
_symmetry.space_group_name_H-M   'P 1'
#
loop_
_entity.id
_entity.type
_entity.pdbx_description
1 polymer ?
#
loop_
_entity_poly.entity_id
_entity_poly.type
_entity_poly.pdbx_seq_one_letter_code
_entity_poly.pdbx_strand_id
1 'polypeptide(L)'
;MKFEKYSVKFAELKDKCFARLEPELKRGREFATSETFRVYLVTLPLFGNWLIGFTFFPGQETVLRYSKLSFLNLLYFLGFLFSSWILSWIPIAGPWLGNLLHLIGIIVYVGLSGFLLYNYSKGKKLVPKLPEEHLALLERKLFH
;
A
#
# COMPACT_ATOMS: atom_id res chain seq x y z
N MET A 1 -15.00 22.12 -47.02
CA MET A 1 -15.92 23.00 -46.25
C MET A 1 -16.54 22.41 -44.97
N LYS A 2 -17.35 21.33 -44.96
CA LYS A 2 -17.90 20.81 -43.69
C LYS A 2 -16.82 20.21 -42.77
N PHE A 3 -15.90 19.41 -43.34
CA PHE A 3 -14.87 18.69 -42.58
C PHE A 3 -13.85 19.61 -41.90
N GLU A 4 -13.41 20.68 -42.57
CA GLU A 4 -12.48 21.67 -42.00
C GLU A 4 -13.07 22.35 -40.76
N LYS A 5 -14.36 22.72 -40.80
CA LYS A 5 -15.05 23.34 -39.66
C LYS A 5 -15.14 22.39 -38.46
N TYR A 6 -15.31 21.08 -38.68
CA TYR A 6 -15.30 20.09 -37.61
C TYR A 6 -13.89 19.84 -37.07
N SER A 7 -12.85 19.87 -37.92
CA SER A 7 -11.46 19.72 -37.50
C SER A 7 -10.98 20.88 -36.61
N VAL A 8 -11.36 22.12 -36.95
CA VAL A 8 -11.05 23.31 -36.14
C VAL A 8 -11.79 23.26 -34.80
N LYS A 9 -13.09 22.92 -34.80
CA LYS A 9 -13.85 22.72 -33.56
C LYS A 9 -13.27 21.62 -32.68
N PHE A 10 -12.78 20.53 -33.27
CA PHE A 10 -12.16 19.44 -32.53
C PHE A 10 -10.82 19.86 -31.92
N ALA A 11 -10.00 20.61 -32.65
CA ALA A 11 -8.76 21.18 -32.13
C ALA A 11 -9.04 22.14 -30.95
N GLU A 12 -10.02 23.05 -31.08
CA GLU A 12 -10.43 23.92 -29.98
C GLU A 12 -10.97 23.16 -28.76
N LEU A 13 -11.74 22.09 -28.97
CA LEU A 13 -12.25 21.23 -27.89
C LEU A 13 -11.13 20.46 -27.20
N LYS A 14 -10.16 19.96 -27.98
CA LYS A 14 -8.96 19.30 -27.47
C LYS A 14 -8.15 20.29 -26.63
N ASP A 15 -7.89 21.49 -27.12
CA ASP A 15 -7.11 22.51 -26.41
C ASP A 15 -7.81 22.96 -25.13
N LYS A 16 -9.14 23.13 -25.16
CA LYS A 16 -9.93 23.41 -23.95
C LYS A 16 -9.89 22.25 -22.94
N CYS A 17 -9.95 21.01 -23.41
CA CYS A 17 -9.81 19.83 -22.54
C CYS A 17 -8.41 19.75 -21.93
N PHE A 18 -7.36 19.95 -22.74
CA PHE A 18 -5.98 19.94 -22.26
C PHE A 18 -5.72 21.08 -21.28
N ALA A 19 -6.16 22.31 -21.57
CA ALA A 19 -6.03 23.44 -20.65
C ALA A 19 -6.75 23.20 -19.31
N ARG A 20 -7.85 22.43 -19.32
CA ARG A 20 -8.56 22.02 -18.10
C ARG A 20 -7.86 20.89 -17.35
N LEU A 21 -7.23 19.96 -18.06
CA LEU A 21 -6.54 18.80 -17.48
C LEU A 21 -5.12 19.12 -17.00
N GLU A 22 -4.43 20.04 -17.67
CA GLU A 22 -3.06 20.46 -17.37
C GLU A 22 -2.81 20.79 -15.88
N PRO A 23 -3.65 21.58 -15.18
CA PRO A 23 -3.45 21.83 -13.76
C PRO A 23 -3.55 20.56 -12.90
N GLU A 24 -4.47 19.65 -13.24
CA GLU A 24 -4.62 18.38 -12.50
C GLU A 24 -3.47 17.40 -12.81
N LEU A 25 -2.98 17.38 -14.06
CA LEU A 25 -1.80 16.61 -14.44
C LEU A 25 -0.55 17.11 -13.71
N LYS A 26 -0.40 18.43 -13.60
CA LYS A 26 0.70 19.04 -12.85
C LYS A 26 0.63 18.67 -11.37
N ARG A 27 -0.53 18.82 -10.74
CA ARG A 27 -0.77 18.37 -9.35
C ARG A 27 -0.49 16.88 -9.17
N GLY A 28 -0.95 16.05 -10.09
CA GLY A 28 -0.73 14.61 -10.07
C GLY A 28 0.77 14.26 -10.16
N ARG A 29 1.52 14.97 -11.01
CA ARG A 29 2.98 14.80 -11.13
C ARG A 29 3.71 15.25 -9.87
N GLU A 30 3.35 16.38 -9.30
CA GLU A 30 3.90 16.89 -8.03
C GLU A 30 3.59 15.93 -6.87
N PHE A 31 2.38 15.36 -6.84
CA PHE A 31 2.02 14.35 -5.85
C PHE A 31 2.82 13.06 -6.05
N ALA A 32 2.97 12.56 -7.28
CA ALA A 32 3.70 11.33 -7.58
C ALA A 32 5.19 11.39 -7.18
N THR A 33 5.77 12.58 -7.08
CA THR A 33 7.14 12.77 -6.61
C THR A 33 7.27 13.05 -5.11
N SER A 34 6.14 13.24 -4.41
CA SER A 34 6.11 13.54 -2.97
C SER A 34 6.46 12.33 -2.09
N GLU A 35 6.97 12.60 -0.89
CA GLU A 35 7.16 11.56 0.14
C GLU A 35 5.84 10.87 0.50
N THR A 36 4.75 11.63 0.59
CA THR A 36 3.41 11.11 0.88
C THR A 36 2.98 10.03 -0.10
N PHE A 37 3.19 10.25 -1.40
CA PHE A 37 2.87 9.23 -2.40
C PHE A 37 3.73 7.98 -2.22
N ARG A 38 5.03 8.14 -1.94
CA ARG A 38 5.95 7.00 -1.71
C ARG A 38 5.55 6.19 -0.49
N VAL A 39 5.21 6.87 0.62
CA VAL A 39 4.69 6.21 1.82
C VAL A 39 3.39 5.48 1.53
N TYR A 40 2.47 6.10 0.79
CA TYR A 40 1.23 5.42 0.39
C TYR A 40 1.53 4.18 -0.44
N LEU A 41 2.39 4.32 -1.46
CA LEU A 41 2.77 3.25 -2.36
C LEU A 41 3.30 2.03 -1.60
N VAL A 42 4.25 2.21 -0.68
CA VAL A 42 4.87 1.08 0.06
C VAL A 42 3.94 0.46 1.12
N THR A 43 2.91 1.20 1.56
CA THR A 43 2.00 0.77 2.64
C THR A 43 0.74 0.07 2.14
N LEU A 44 0.38 0.26 0.87
CA LEU A 44 -0.77 -0.40 0.26
C LEU A 44 -0.70 -1.92 0.48
N PRO A 45 -1.84 -2.60 0.72
CA PRO A 45 -1.91 -4.04 0.94
C PRO A 45 -1.75 -4.82 -0.38
N LEU A 46 -0.78 -4.42 -1.21
CA LEU A 46 -0.41 -5.07 -2.45
C LEU A 46 0.87 -5.84 -2.22
N PHE A 47 0.86 -7.11 -2.62
CA PHE A 47 2.01 -7.99 -2.39
C PHE A 47 3.26 -7.41 -3.06
N GLY A 48 4.32 -7.22 -2.27
CA GLY A 48 5.63 -6.75 -2.76
C GLY A 48 5.83 -5.23 -2.79
N ASN A 49 4.83 -4.40 -2.49
CA ASN A 49 5.00 -2.94 -2.52
C ASN A 49 6.05 -2.41 -1.53
N TRP A 50 6.21 -3.08 -0.40
CA TRP A 50 7.24 -2.76 0.60
C TRP A 50 8.68 -2.85 0.04
N LEU A 51 8.93 -3.68 -0.99
CA LEU A 51 10.25 -3.78 -1.64
C LEU A 51 10.63 -2.48 -2.34
N ILE A 52 9.64 -1.72 -2.84
CA ILE A 52 9.89 -0.48 -3.59
C ILE A 52 10.67 0.51 -2.71
N GLY A 53 10.31 0.62 -1.43
CA GLY A 53 11.03 1.50 -0.50
C GLY A 53 12.47 1.06 -0.26
N PHE A 54 12.71 -0.24 -0.11
CA PHE A 54 14.05 -0.80 0.07
C PHE A 54 14.93 -0.61 -1.17
N THR A 55 14.39 -0.85 -2.36
CA THR A 55 15.15 -0.85 -3.61
C THR A 55 15.39 0.56 -4.15
N PHE A 56 14.37 1.42 -4.15
CA PHE A 56 14.41 2.70 -4.86
C PHE A 56 14.54 3.91 -3.94
N PHE A 57 14.26 3.77 -2.64
CA PHE A 57 14.28 4.88 -1.69
C PHE A 57 15.08 4.59 -0.39
N PRO A 58 16.30 4.00 -0.46
CA PRO A 58 17.08 3.65 0.73
C PRO A 58 17.54 4.86 1.57
N GLY A 59 17.56 6.07 0.99
CA GLY A 59 17.91 7.29 1.72
C GLY A 59 16.74 7.99 2.43
N GLN A 60 15.52 7.45 2.37
CA GLN A 60 14.32 8.10 2.93
C GLN A 60 13.83 7.33 4.15
N GLU A 61 14.21 7.79 5.35
CA GLU A 61 13.91 7.12 6.61
C GLU A 61 12.42 6.85 6.83
N THR A 62 11.56 7.82 6.52
CA THR A 62 10.10 7.67 6.63
C THR A 62 9.60 6.55 5.72
N VAL A 63 9.99 6.57 4.44
CA VAL A 63 9.57 5.55 3.45
C VAL A 63 10.06 4.17 3.87
N LEU A 64 11.30 4.07 4.35
CA LEU A 64 11.87 2.82 4.85
C LEU A 64 11.14 2.29 6.08
N ARG A 65 10.80 3.15 7.04
CA ARG A 65 10.02 2.75 8.21
C ARG A 65 8.68 2.16 7.83
N TYR A 66 7.95 2.82 6.93
CA TYR A 66 6.67 2.32 6.44
C TYR A 66 6.81 1.06 5.58
N SER A 67 7.92 0.92 4.85
CA SER A 67 8.25 -0.31 4.11
C SER A 67 8.50 -1.49 5.06
N LYS A 68 9.25 -1.30 6.15
CA LYS A 68 9.44 -2.32 7.20
C LYS A 68 8.12 -2.70 7.88
N LEU A 69 7.27 -1.73 8.18
CA LEU A 69 5.95 -1.97 8.76
C LEU A 69 5.03 -2.75 7.80
N SER A 70 5.04 -2.39 6.52
CA SER A 70 4.30 -3.10 5.47
C SER A 70 4.82 -4.52 5.26
N PHE A 71 6.15 -4.71 5.33
CA PHE A 71 6.76 -6.03 5.30
C PHE A 71 6.37 -6.87 6.53
N LEU A 72 6.39 -6.29 7.73
CA LEU A 72 5.92 -6.95 8.95
C LEU A 72 4.44 -7.36 8.84
N ASN A 73 3.60 -6.50 8.26
CA ASN A 73 2.20 -6.80 8.00
C ASN A 73 2.05 -8.02 7.06
N LEU A 74 2.87 -8.10 6.01
CA LEU A 74 2.93 -9.28 5.15
C LEU A 74 3.33 -10.55 5.93
N LEU A 75 4.32 -10.46 6.84
CA LEU A 75 4.73 -11.61 7.64
C LEU A 75 3.60 -12.13 8.54
N TYR A 76 2.79 -11.23 9.12
CA TYR A 76 1.58 -11.66 9.84
C TYR A 76 0.61 -12.37 8.91
N PHE A 77 0.34 -11.81 7.72
CA PHE A 77 -0.54 -12.43 6.75
C PHE A 77 -0.07 -13.84 6.34
N LEU A 78 1.23 -14.02 6.09
CA LEU A 78 1.82 -15.32 5.80
C LEU A 78 1.70 -16.29 6.99
N GLY A 79 1.85 -15.80 8.22
CA GLY A 79 1.61 -16.58 9.43
C GLY A 79 0.17 -17.08 9.54
N PHE A 80 -0.82 -16.22 9.26
CA PHE A 80 -2.22 -16.60 9.20
C PHE A 80 -2.52 -17.60 8.08
N LEU A 81 -1.95 -17.39 6.89
CA LEU A 81 -2.12 -18.30 5.76
C LEU A 81 -1.53 -19.69 6.04
N PHE A 82 -0.32 -19.74 6.61
CA PHE A 82 0.33 -20.99 6.99
C PHE A 82 -0.45 -21.72 8.08
N SER A 83 -0.92 -20.99 9.10
CA SER A 83 -1.74 -21.57 10.17
C SER A 83 -3.09 -22.06 9.65
N SER A 84 -3.71 -21.32 8.73
CA SER A 84 -4.95 -21.71 8.05
C SER A 84 -4.76 -23.01 7.27
N TRP A 85 -3.63 -23.13 6.56
CA TRP A 85 -3.27 -24.34 5.85
C TRP A 85 -3.13 -25.53 6.80
N ILE A 86 -2.44 -25.39 7.94
CA ILE A 86 -2.32 -26.46 8.94
C ILE A 86 -3.69 -26.86 9.50
N LEU A 87 -4.52 -25.91 9.90
CA LEU A 87 -5.83 -26.20 10.49
C LEU A 87 -6.77 -26.89 9.51
N SER A 88 -6.61 -26.64 8.22
CA SER A 88 -7.41 -27.27 7.17
C SER A 88 -7.28 -28.81 7.14
N TRP A 89 -6.24 -29.37 7.74
CA TRP A 89 -5.99 -30.82 7.79
C TRP A 89 -6.76 -31.52 8.90
N ILE A 90 -7.42 -30.79 9.80
CA ILE A 90 -8.23 -31.37 10.87
C ILE A 90 -9.50 -31.99 10.24
N PRO A 91 -9.78 -33.28 10.48
CA PRO A 91 -11.00 -33.90 9.96
C PRO A 91 -12.25 -33.16 10.43
N ILE A 92 -13.23 -33.00 9.52
CA ILE A 92 -14.56 -32.40 9.75
C ILE A 92 -14.51 -30.89 10.04
N ALA A 93 -13.79 -30.45 11.06
CA ALA A 93 -13.71 -29.04 11.49
C ALA A 93 -12.68 -28.21 10.71
N GLY A 94 -11.69 -28.85 10.08
CA GLY A 94 -10.55 -28.17 9.45
C GLY A 94 -10.92 -27.14 8.39
N PRO A 95 -11.80 -27.45 7.42
CA PRO A 95 -12.20 -26.48 6.40
C PRO A 95 -12.80 -25.19 6.99
N TRP A 96 -13.57 -25.29 8.08
CA TRP A 96 -14.18 -24.14 8.75
C TRP A 96 -13.13 -23.30 9.48
N LEU A 97 -12.26 -23.95 10.25
CA LEU A 97 -11.19 -23.29 11.00
C LEU A 97 -10.17 -22.64 10.08
N GLY A 98 -9.77 -23.33 9.01
CA GLY A 98 -8.88 -22.82 7.97
C GLY A 98 -9.45 -21.56 7.32
N ASN A 99 -10.70 -21.60 6.88
CA ASN A 99 -11.35 -20.45 6.24
C ASN A 99 -11.53 -19.26 7.20
N LEU A 100 -11.90 -19.51 8.45
CA LEU A 100 -12.02 -18.46 9.47
C LEU A 100 -10.66 -17.78 9.69
N LEU A 101 -9.59 -18.57 9.84
CA LEU A 101 -8.27 -18.03 10.09
C LEU A 101 -7.70 -17.29 8.88
N HIS A 102 -7.98 -17.77 7.66
CA HIS A 102 -7.63 -17.07 6.44
C HIS A 102 -8.35 -15.72 6.34
N LEU A 103 -9.65 -15.67 6.63
CA LEU A 103 -10.43 -14.44 6.66
C LEU A 103 -9.88 -13.44 7.68
N ILE A 104 -9.54 -13.90 8.89
CA ILE A 104 -8.88 -13.07 9.90
C ILE A 104 -7.57 -12.50 9.35
N GLY A 105 -6.76 -13.33 8.70
CA GLY A 105 -5.53 -12.89 8.04
C GLY A 105 -5.76 -11.75 7.04
N ILE A 106 -6.77 -11.87 6.16
CA ILE A 106 -7.14 -10.84 5.18
C ILE A 106 -7.57 -9.55 5.88
N ILE A 107 -8.43 -9.64 6.90
CA ILE A 107 -8.93 -8.48 7.66
C ILE A 107 -7.77 -7.76 8.35
N VAL A 108 -6.87 -8.50 9.00
CA VAL A 108 -5.69 -7.93 9.66
C VAL A 108 -4.77 -7.27 8.64
N TYR A 109 -4.50 -7.94 7.52
CA TYR A 109 -3.61 -7.41 6.48
C TYR A 109 -4.12 -6.10 5.88
N VAL A 110 -5.37 -6.06 5.45
CA VAL A 110 -5.99 -4.85 4.88
C VAL A 110 -6.19 -3.77 5.96
N GLY A 111 -6.63 -4.17 7.16
CA GLY A 111 -6.87 -3.27 8.28
C GLY A 111 -5.61 -2.57 8.76
N LEU A 112 -4.50 -3.28 8.90
CA LEU A 112 -3.21 -2.70 9.27
C LEU A 112 -2.67 -1.76 8.20
N SER A 113 -2.76 -2.13 6.90
CA SER A 113 -2.38 -1.23 5.82
C SER A 113 -3.22 0.05 5.83
N GLY A 114 -4.54 -0.05 5.98
CA GLY A 114 -5.43 1.10 6.09
C GLY A 114 -5.13 1.97 7.32
N PHE A 115 -4.84 1.34 8.46
CA PHE A 115 -4.45 2.02 9.69
C PHE A 115 -3.13 2.79 9.55
N LEU A 116 -2.11 2.16 8.94
CA LEU A 116 -0.82 2.80 8.68
C LEU A 116 -0.98 4.04 7.78
N LEU A 117 -1.77 3.92 6.70
CA LEU A 117 -2.09 5.04 5.82
C LEU A 117 -2.81 6.16 6.58
N TYR A 118 -3.86 5.82 7.34
CA TYR A 118 -4.64 6.79 8.12
C TYR A 118 -3.78 7.58 9.10
N ASN A 119 -2.89 6.89 9.83
CA ASN A 119 -2.00 7.55 10.79
C ASN A 119 -1.03 8.51 10.12
N TYR A 120 -0.45 8.10 8.99
CA TYR A 120 0.41 8.99 8.21
C TYR A 120 -0.37 10.23 7.74
N SER A 121 -1.54 10.05 7.12
CA SER A 121 -2.34 11.14 6.57
C SER A 121 -2.84 12.13 7.62
N LYS A 122 -3.12 11.68 8.85
CA LYS A 122 -3.65 12.52 9.93
C LYS A 122 -2.58 13.08 10.85
N GLY A 123 -1.30 12.79 10.62
CA GLY A 123 -0.20 13.18 11.51
C GLY A 123 -0.38 12.65 12.94
N LYS A 124 -1.24 11.66 13.13
CA LYS A 124 -1.52 11.09 14.44
C LYS A 124 -0.38 10.15 14.77
N LYS A 125 0.38 10.47 15.83
CA LYS A 125 1.26 9.52 16.52
C LYS A 125 0.43 8.52 17.33
N LEU A 126 -0.62 7.95 16.75
CA LEU A 126 -1.03 6.61 17.14
C LEU A 126 0.06 5.73 16.54
N VAL A 127 1.21 5.70 17.20
CA VAL A 127 2.21 4.67 16.96
C VAL A 127 1.38 3.40 16.97
N PRO A 128 1.36 2.63 15.87
CA PRO A 128 0.78 1.32 15.97
C PRO A 128 1.54 0.68 17.13
N LYS A 129 0.87 0.41 18.24
CA LYS A 129 1.28 -0.68 19.12
C LYS A 129 1.04 -2.02 18.40
N LEU A 130 1.35 -2.09 17.10
CA LEU A 130 2.06 -3.24 16.56
C LEU A 130 3.18 -3.48 17.58
N PRO A 131 3.38 -4.69 18.12
CA PRO A 131 4.36 -4.89 19.17
C PRO A 131 5.66 -4.27 18.66
N GLU A 132 6.11 -3.16 19.25
CA GLU A 132 7.32 -2.46 18.78
C GLU A 132 8.50 -3.42 18.84
N GLU A 133 8.41 -4.37 19.77
CA GLU A 133 9.20 -5.59 19.88
C GLU A 133 9.29 -6.41 18.58
N HIS A 134 8.19 -6.60 17.86
CA HIS A 134 8.18 -7.36 16.61
C HIS A 134 8.88 -6.60 15.47
N LEU A 135 8.69 -5.27 15.41
CA LEU A 135 9.44 -4.45 14.45
C LEU A 135 10.93 -4.41 14.80
N ALA A 136 11.26 -4.20 16.06
CA ALA A 136 12.65 -4.23 16.54
C ALA A 136 13.30 -5.61 16.32
N LEU A 137 12.56 -6.70 16.54
CA LEU A 137 13.02 -8.06 16.27
C LEU A 137 13.28 -8.28 14.77
N LEU A 138 12.38 -7.77 13.92
CA LEU A 138 12.53 -7.83 12.47
C LEU A 138 13.78 -7.07 12.02
N GLU A 139 13.96 -5.85 12.51
CA GLU A 139 15.14 -5.03 12.24
C GLU A 139 16.40 -5.76 12.67
N ARG A 140 16.45 -6.26 13.91
CA ARG A 140 17.59 -7.04 14.45
C ARG A 140 17.96 -8.25 13.61
N LYS A 141 16.98 -8.95 13.04
CA LYS A 141 17.21 -10.21 12.32
C LYS A 141 17.52 -10.03 10.83
N LEU A 142 16.97 -9.00 10.19
CA LEU A 142 16.96 -8.89 8.73
C LEU A 142 17.56 -7.60 8.17
N PHE A 143 17.79 -6.58 9.01
CA PHE A 143 18.22 -5.25 8.56
C PHE A 143 19.43 -4.69 9.33
N HIS A 144 20.11 -5.53 10.13
CA HIS A 144 21.35 -5.22 10.85
C HIS A 144 22.56 -5.89 10.21
#